data_AF-A0A7Y2E8U6-F1
#
_entry.id   AF-A0A7Y2E8U6-F1
#
_cell.length_a   1.000
_cell.length_b   1.000
_cell.length_c   1.000
_cell.angle_alpha   90.00
_cell.angle_beta   90.00
_cell.angle_gamma   90.00
#
_symmetry.space_group_name_H-M   'P 1'
#
loop_
_entity.id
_entity.type
_entity.pdbx_description
1 polymer ?
#
loop_
_entity_poly.entity_id
_entity_poly.type
_entity_poly.pdbx_seq_one_letter_code
_entity_poly.pdbx_strand_id
1 'polypeptide(L)'
;MATRIPALFLSNRRVLPTILTTFLAVLVSSLFVGSATAQIAPPKPGVELPQSYLQKMAEDKTAFQFRRAWKGEAMRVRENIRLQGLGILDAASAGGGTVVTGTKLVPVLAGKFSNTGADPYSIASLQNQLFDGPNPTGTVTDFYNETSHGNINLTGTVFGNGAGLFQVSQTDTYYEGSPGCNGLNSACGARTGEFLQEMLNGTDGTVDFSQYDNDGPDGFPNSGDDDGFVDFVAFVHPELGGECGTNNLWSHRWVYEGWWGSAYTTNDPAFGGGFIRVSDYTIQPLISCNGTSI
;
A
#
# COMPACT_ATOMS: atom_id res chain seq x y z
N MET A 1 54.98 -7.74 71.85
CA MET A 1 55.23 -6.59 72.74
C MET A 1 54.47 -5.40 72.15
N ALA A 2 53.43 -4.91 72.84
CA ALA A 2 52.76 -3.59 72.65
C ALA A 2 52.09 -3.29 71.27
N THR A 3 50.92 -2.67 71.09
CA THR A 3 49.71 -2.34 71.89
C THR A 3 48.70 -1.70 70.90
N ARG A 4 47.40 -2.00 71.05
CA ARG A 4 46.19 -1.17 70.85
C ARG A 4 45.83 -0.49 69.48
N ILE A 5 44.66 -0.92 69.00
CA ILE A 5 43.59 -0.33 68.12
C ILE A 5 42.97 0.93 68.84
N PRO A 6 42.10 1.85 68.29
CA PRO A 6 41.37 1.96 67.00
C PRO A 6 41.34 3.42 66.41
N ALA A 7 40.56 3.90 65.42
CA ALA A 7 39.23 3.60 64.89
C ALA A 7 38.97 4.33 63.54
N LEU A 8 38.13 3.69 62.70
CA LEU A 8 37.10 4.19 61.78
C LEU A 8 37.40 5.36 60.80
N PHE A 9 37.22 5.11 59.49
CA PHE A 9 35.94 5.41 58.83
C PHE A 9 35.79 4.60 57.53
N LEU A 10 34.53 4.30 57.21
CA LEU A 10 34.04 3.31 56.26
C LEU A 10 34.12 3.78 54.80
N SER A 11 34.47 2.87 53.89
CA SER A 11 33.69 2.60 52.68
C SER A 11 34.23 1.34 52.01
N ASN A 12 33.49 0.24 52.17
CA ASN A 12 33.71 -0.97 51.40
C ASN A 12 32.33 -1.56 51.13
N ARG A 13 31.95 -1.69 49.85
CA ARG A 13 31.41 -2.93 49.27
C ARG A 13 30.97 -2.72 47.83
N ARG A 14 31.66 -3.45 46.95
CA ARG A 14 31.14 -3.99 45.68
C ARG A 14 29.90 -4.84 45.95
N VAL A 15 28.88 -4.81 45.08
CA VAL A 15 28.12 -6.01 44.65
C VAL A 15 27.58 -5.80 43.22
N LEU A 16 27.54 -6.92 42.49
CA LEU A 16 27.18 -7.25 41.11
C LEU A 16 25.76 -6.87 40.62
N PRO A 17 25.46 -7.04 39.31
CA PRO A 17 24.34 -6.40 38.60
C PRO A 17 23.01 -7.14 38.77
N THR A 18 21.90 -6.42 38.66
CA THR A 18 20.55 -7.01 38.66
C THR A 18 19.61 -6.21 37.77
N ILE A 19 18.68 -6.96 37.19
CA ILE A 19 17.73 -6.69 36.11
C ILE A 19 16.51 -5.88 36.63
N LEU A 20 15.83 -5.19 35.69
CA LEU A 20 14.42 -4.73 35.71
C LEU A 20 14.02 -3.54 36.60
N THR A 21 13.53 -2.45 35.96
CA THR A 21 12.23 -1.76 36.19
C THR A 21 12.22 -0.41 35.43
N THR A 22 11.55 -0.31 34.27
CA THR A 22 10.19 0.20 34.01
C THR A 22 9.98 1.72 33.97
N PHE A 23 9.45 2.13 32.80
CA PHE A 23 8.49 3.21 32.50
C PHE A 23 8.92 4.68 32.46
N LEU A 24 8.50 5.28 31.33
CA LEU A 24 8.12 6.69 31.11
C LEU A 24 9.18 7.65 30.55
N ALA A 25 9.28 7.65 29.22
CA ALA A 25 9.55 8.86 28.44
C ALA A 25 8.68 8.83 27.17
N VAL A 26 7.37 9.01 27.37
CA VAL A 26 6.44 9.44 26.32
C VAL A 26 6.53 10.96 26.27
N LEU A 27 7.18 11.51 25.25
CA LEU A 27 6.93 12.80 24.59
C LEU A 27 8.18 13.15 23.78
N VAL A 28 8.18 12.84 22.49
CA VAL A 28 8.50 13.71 21.33
C VAL A 28 8.48 12.78 20.10
N SER A 29 7.27 12.36 19.71
CA SER A 29 7.04 11.73 18.39
C SER A 29 5.83 12.35 17.68
N SER A 30 5.31 13.44 18.22
CA SER A 30 4.27 14.27 17.63
C SER A 30 4.94 15.54 17.13
N LEU A 31 5.50 15.47 15.92
CA LEU A 31 5.80 16.57 15.00
C LEU A 31 6.65 16.00 13.86
N PHE A 32 6.01 15.25 12.95
CA PHE A 32 6.35 15.07 11.52
C PHE A 32 5.48 13.94 10.96
N VAL A 33 4.15 13.99 11.19
CA VAL A 33 3.23 13.46 10.17
C VAL A 33 2.97 14.63 9.25
N GLY A 34 4.00 14.99 8.48
CA GLY A 34 3.80 15.84 7.31
C GLY A 34 2.80 15.12 6.43
N SER A 35 1.80 15.86 5.95
CA SER A 35 0.77 15.42 5.02
C SER A 35 1.29 14.31 4.13
N ALA A 36 0.73 13.11 4.26
CA ALA A 36 1.08 11.98 3.41
C ALA A 36 1.07 12.48 1.97
N THR A 37 2.26 12.63 1.38
CA THR A 37 2.40 13.06 0.00
C THR A 37 1.59 12.06 -0.83
N ALA A 38 0.88 12.54 -1.84
CA ALA A 38 -0.05 11.69 -2.59
C ALA A 38 0.66 10.69 -3.53
N GLN A 39 1.96 10.49 -3.30
CA GLN A 39 2.85 9.61 -4.02
C GLN A 39 3.15 8.37 -3.18
N ILE A 40 3.16 7.23 -3.84
CA ILE A 40 3.53 5.95 -3.23
C ILE A 40 5.06 5.86 -3.09
N ALA A 41 5.79 6.42 -4.05
CA ALA A 41 7.25 6.57 -4.04
C ALA A 41 7.63 8.05 -4.20
N PRO A 42 8.52 8.60 -3.34
CA PRO A 42 9.01 9.97 -3.52
C PRO A 42 9.81 10.09 -4.82
N PRO A 43 9.85 11.27 -5.46
CA PRO A 43 10.64 11.49 -6.66
C PRO A 43 12.12 11.30 -6.36
N LYS A 44 12.87 10.83 -7.35
CA LYS A 44 14.34 10.81 -7.27
C LYS A 44 14.85 12.22 -6.94
N PRO A 45 15.92 12.37 -6.13
CA PRO A 45 16.46 13.68 -5.82
C PRO A 45 16.71 14.53 -7.07
N GLY A 46 16.14 15.73 -7.11
CA GLY A 46 16.21 16.65 -8.24
C GLY A 46 15.08 16.51 -9.28
N VAL A 47 14.18 15.53 -9.14
CA VAL A 47 12.97 15.42 -9.96
C VAL A 47 11.82 16.16 -9.26
N GLU A 48 11.19 17.08 -9.97
CA GLU A 48 10.04 17.83 -9.46
C GLU A 48 8.72 17.09 -9.71
N LEU A 49 7.68 17.42 -8.94
CA LEU A 49 6.34 16.93 -9.19
C LEU A 49 5.82 17.43 -10.55
N PRO A 50 5.11 16.61 -11.34
CA PRO A 50 4.56 17.05 -12.61
C PRO A 50 3.57 18.20 -12.43
N GLN A 51 3.52 19.11 -13.40
CA GLN A 51 2.53 20.20 -13.36
C GLN A 51 1.09 19.65 -13.37
N SER A 52 0.86 18.53 -14.05
CA SER A 52 -0.43 17.82 -14.06
C SER A 52 -0.88 17.37 -12.67
N TYR A 53 0.06 16.92 -11.82
CA TYR A 53 -0.21 16.59 -10.42
C TYR A 53 -0.73 17.82 -9.66
N LEU A 54 0.01 18.93 -9.76
CA LEU A 54 -0.33 20.17 -9.04
C LEU A 54 -1.67 20.74 -9.48
N GLN A 55 -1.96 20.70 -10.78
CA GLN A 55 -3.25 21.10 -11.34
C GLN A 55 -4.37 20.22 -10.81
N LYS A 56 -4.19 18.90 -10.82
CA LYS A 56 -5.22 17.97 -10.36
C LYS A 56 -5.51 18.14 -8.86
N MET A 57 -4.47 18.32 -8.05
CA MET A 57 -4.59 18.66 -6.62
C MET A 57 -5.19 20.05 -6.36
N ALA A 58 -5.09 20.98 -7.32
CA ALA A 58 -5.75 22.28 -7.23
C ALA A 58 -7.25 22.17 -7.50
N GLU A 59 -7.64 21.34 -8.47
CA GLU A 59 -9.02 21.05 -8.85
C GLU A 59 -9.76 20.21 -7.79
N ASP A 60 -9.11 19.15 -7.30
CA ASP A 60 -9.67 18.21 -6.34
C ASP A 60 -8.65 17.93 -5.23
N LYS A 61 -8.94 18.43 -4.02
CA LYS A 61 -8.07 18.23 -2.84
C LYS A 61 -8.02 16.79 -2.35
N THR A 62 -8.96 15.96 -2.80
CA THR A 62 -9.01 14.53 -2.49
C THR A 62 -8.35 13.67 -3.58
N ALA A 63 -7.85 14.29 -4.65
CA ALA A 63 -7.10 13.59 -5.68
C ALA A 63 -5.89 12.86 -5.08
N PHE A 64 -5.54 11.74 -5.72
CA PHE A 64 -4.41 10.89 -5.35
C PHE A 64 -4.46 10.32 -3.92
N GLN A 65 -5.69 10.12 -3.42
CA GLN A 65 -5.95 9.47 -2.13
C GLN A 65 -6.88 8.28 -2.33
N PHE A 66 -6.68 7.26 -1.51
CA PHE A 66 -7.67 6.21 -1.30
C PHE A 66 -8.93 6.75 -0.64
N ARG A 67 -10.08 6.22 -1.01
CA ARG A 67 -11.36 6.48 -0.35
C ARG A 67 -11.69 5.40 0.69
N ARG A 68 -11.28 4.17 0.41
CA ARG A 68 -11.61 2.91 1.07
C ARG A 68 -10.32 2.22 1.53
N ALA A 69 -10.04 1.02 1.02
CA ALA A 69 -9.02 0.11 1.53
C ALA A 69 -9.19 -0.09 3.04
N TRP A 70 -8.13 -0.51 3.73
CA TRP A 70 -8.13 -0.67 5.19
C TRP A 70 -8.17 0.65 5.99
N LYS A 71 -8.56 1.78 5.38
CA LYS A 71 -8.77 3.04 6.13
C LYS A 71 -9.90 2.89 7.14
N GLY A 72 -10.98 2.17 6.78
CA GLY A 72 -12.11 1.90 7.67
C GLY A 72 -11.66 1.17 8.94
N GLU A 73 -10.94 0.06 8.76
CA GLU A 73 -10.33 -0.72 9.85
C GLU A 73 -9.37 0.13 10.68
N ALA A 74 -8.44 0.87 10.06
CA ALA A 74 -7.47 1.69 10.79
C ALA A 74 -8.15 2.79 11.63
N MET A 75 -9.23 3.40 11.12
CA MET A 75 -10.03 4.38 11.85
C MET A 75 -10.78 3.72 13.03
N ARG A 76 -11.41 2.56 12.80
CA ARG A 76 -12.09 1.77 13.84
C ARG A 76 -11.14 1.40 14.97
N VAL A 77 -9.98 0.84 14.65
CA VAL A 77 -8.94 0.48 15.62
C VAL A 77 -8.46 1.71 16.41
N ARG A 78 -8.20 2.83 15.74
CA ARG A 78 -7.79 4.07 16.39
C ARG A 78 -8.85 4.59 17.38
N GLU A 79 -10.11 4.53 16.99
CA GLU A 79 -11.22 4.93 17.86
C GLU A 79 -11.37 3.98 19.05
N ASN A 80 -11.23 2.67 18.85
CA ASN A 80 -11.24 1.69 19.93
C ASN A 80 -10.11 1.95 20.95
N ILE A 81 -8.89 2.25 20.48
CA ILE A 81 -7.78 2.64 21.36
C ILE A 81 -8.12 3.90 22.15
N ARG A 82 -8.70 4.90 21.50
CA ARG A 82 -9.10 6.16 22.14
C ARG A 82 -10.13 5.92 23.24
N LEU A 83 -11.16 5.14 22.98
CA LEU A 83 -12.23 4.82 23.93
C LEU A 83 -11.72 3.96 25.09
N GLN A 84 -10.79 3.03 24.85
CA GLN A 84 -10.10 2.28 25.90
C GLN A 84 -9.27 3.20 26.81
N GLY A 85 -8.52 4.14 26.24
CA GLY A 85 -7.75 5.11 27.01
C GLY A 85 -8.61 6.01 27.90
N LEU A 86 -9.90 6.17 27.57
CA LEU A 86 -10.88 6.90 28.38
C LEU A 86 -11.66 6.01 29.35
N GLY A 87 -11.43 4.69 29.37
CA GLY A 87 -12.19 3.74 30.18
C GLY A 87 -13.65 3.59 29.76
N ILE A 88 -14.00 3.95 28.52
CA ILE A 88 -15.36 3.87 27.97
C ILE A 88 -15.62 2.50 27.34
N LEU A 89 -14.58 1.88 26.78
CA LEU A 89 -14.66 0.61 26.08
C LEU A 89 -13.70 -0.39 26.71
N ASP A 90 -14.18 -1.58 27.04
CA ASP A 90 -13.33 -2.70 27.45
C ASP A 90 -12.76 -3.40 26.22
N ALA A 91 -11.54 -3.92 26.32
CA ALA A 91 -10.86 -4.57 25.21
C ALA A 91 -11.62 -5.79 24.66
N ALA A 92 -12.30 -6.54 25.52
CA ALA A 92 -13.13 -7.67 25.11
C ALA A 92 -14.37 -7.27 24.29
N SER A 93 -14.75 -5.99 24.32
CA SER A 93 -15.94 -5.46 23.64
C SER A 93 -15.61 -4.62 22.40
N ALA A 94 -14.32 -4.45 22.08
CA ALA A 94 -13.88 -3.72 20.91
C ALA A 94 -14.06 -4.56 19.64
N GLY A 95 -15.19 -4.39 18.96
CA GLY A 95 -15.41 -4.98 17.63
C GLY A 95 -14.27 -4.59 16.67
N GLY A 96 -13.64 -5.59 16.06
CA GLY A 96 -12.44 -5.41 15.22
C GLY A 96 -11.15 -5.07 15.98
N GLY A 97 -11.13 -5.12 17.32
CA GLY A 97 -9.94 -5.02 18.15
C GLY A 97 -9.31 -3.63 18.29
N THR A 98 -8.12 -3.56 18.89
CA THR A 98 -7.31 -2.34 19.07
C THR A 98 -5.95 -2.38 18.40
N VAL A 99 -5.76 -3.35 17.51
CA VAL A 99 -4.60 -3.46 16.65
C VAL A 99 -5.12 -3.81 15.26
N VAL A 100 -4.49 -3.26 14.22
CA VAL A 100 -4.76 -3.70 12.84
C VAL A 100 -4.08 -5.05 12.66
N THR A 101 -4.86 -6.06 12.29
CA THR A 101 -4.37 -7.45 12.27
C THR A 101 -4.89 -8.22 11.07
N GLY A 102 -4.35 -9.42 10.89
CA GLY A 102 -4.86 -10.41 9.96
C GLY A 102 -4.16 -10.39 8.61
N THR A 103 -4.69 -11.19 7.70
CA THR A 103 -4.21 -11.26 6.32
C THR A 103 -4.83 -10.12 5.52
N LYS A 104 -4.01 -9.44 4.71
CA LYS A 104 -4.42 -8.36 3.81
C LYS A 104 -4.08 -8.82 2.39
N LEU A 105 -5.10 -9.07 1.58
CA LEU A 105 -4.94 -9.62 0.23
C LEU A 105 -4.98 -8.51 -0.80
N VAL A 106 -4.02 -8.52 -1.74
CA VAL A 106 -3.94 -7.53 -2.82
C VAL A 106 -3.86 -8.24 -4.17
N PRO A 107 -4.77 -7.95 -5.12
CA PRO A 107 -4.59 -8.36 -6.50
C PRO A 107 -3.63 -7.39 -7.19
N VAL A 108 -2.56 -7.93 -7.78
CA VAL A 108 -1.62 -7.16 -8.60
C VAL A 108 -1.88 -7.47 -10.08
N LEU A 109 -2.37 -6.51 -10.84
CA LEU A 109 -2.55 -6.67 -12.28
C LEU A 109 -1.32 -6.11 -13.01
N ALA A 110 -0.65 -6.95 -13.77
CA ALA A 110 0.59 -6.63 -14.47
C ALA A 110 0.36 -6.45 -15.97
N GLY A 111 0.58 -5.22 -16.45
CA GLY A 111 0.24 -4.79 -17.79
C GLY A 111 1.45 -4.32 -18.60
N LYS A 112 1.29 -4.28 -19.92
CA LYS A 112 2.24 -3.71 -20.85
C LYS A 112 1.57 -2.96 -22.00
N PHE A 113 2.28 -2.01 -22.58
CA PHE A 113 1.80 -1.21 -23.71
C PHE A 113 1.97 -1.95 -25.04
N SER A 114 1.29 -1.51 -26.09
CA SER A 114 1.38 -2.13 -27.42
C SER A 114 2.76 -1.98 -28.09
N ASN A 115 3.54 -0.97 -27.67
CA ASN A 115 4.93 -0.77 -28.08
C ASN A 115 5.95 -1.34 -27.08
N THR A 116 5.51 -1.97 -25.98
CA THR A 116 6.43 -2.70 -25.11
C THR A 116 6.95 -3.94 -25.85
N GLY A 117 8.27 -4.12 -25.84
CA GLY A 117 8.92 -5.29 -26.42
C GLY A 117 8.69 -6.56 -25.60
N ALA A 118 9.78 -7.27 -25.29
CA ALA A 118 9.73 -8.41 -24.38
C ALA A 118 9.34 -7.96 -22.96
N ASP A 119 8.61 -8.82 -22.25
CA ASP A 119 8.24 -8.56 -20.86
C ASP A 119 9.52 -8.45 -20.01
N PRO A 120 9.70 -7.38 -19.21
CA PRO A 120 10.89 -7.21 -18.38
C PRO A 120 11.00 -8.28 -17.29
N TYR A 121 9.84 -8.78 -16.82
CA TYR A 121 9.73 -9.83 -15.81
C TYR A 121 8.52 -10.72 -16.13
N SER A 122 8.62 -12.01 -15.80
CA SER A 122 7.48 -12.93 -15.86
C SER A 122 6.56 -12.75 -14.64
N ILE A 123 5.30 -13.18 -14.77
CA ILE A 123 4.34 -13.15 -13.65
C ILE A 123 4.86 -13.94 -12.44
N ALA A 124 5.46 -15.12 -12.66
CA ALA A 124 6.05 -15.91 -11.58
C ALA A 124 7.24 -15.21 -10.89
N SER A 125 8.06 -14.48 -11.65
CA SER A 125 9.14 -13.69 -11.05
C SER A 125 8.59 -12.56 -10.19
N LEU A 126 7.53 -11.88 -10.64
CA LEU A 126 6.85 -10.83 -9.88
C LEU A 126 6.23 -11.39 -8.59
N GLN A 127 5.53 -12.52 -8.67
CA GLN A 127 4.95 -13.19 -7.50
C GLN A 127 6.02 -13.49 -6.45
N ASN A 128 7.15 -14.09 -6.86
CA ASN A 128 8.24 -14.41 -5.95
C ASN A 128 8.89 -13.15 -5.36
N GLN A 129 9.09 -12.10 -6.15
CA GLN A 129 9.74 -10.88 -5.64
C GLN A 129 8.83 -10.08 -4.70
N LEU A 130 7.52 -10.06 -4.95
CA LEU A 130 6.57 -9.29 -4.15
C LEU A 130 6.07 -10.04 -2.92
N PHE A 131 5.81 -11.35 -3.00
CA PHE A 131 5.05 -12.05 -1.96
C PHE A 131 5.63 -13.36 -1.47
N ASP A 132 6.08 -14.25 -2.37
CA ASP A 132 6.39 -15.65 -2.00
C ASP A 132 7.86 -15.86 -1.61
N GLY A 133 8.75 -15.03 -2.16
CA GLY A 133 10.19 -15.21 -2.08
C GLY A 133 10.73 -16.27 -3.06
N PRO A 134 12.07 -16.40 -3.15
CA PRO A 134 13.05 -15.62 -2.43
C PRO A 134 13.24 -14.21 -3.04
N ASN A 135 13.20 -13.18 -2.19
CA ASN A 135 13.68 -11.84 -2.52
C ASN A 135 14.81 -11.49 -1.53
N PRO A 136 16.08 -11.31 -1.98
CA PRO A 136 17.20 -11.02 -1.09
C PRO A 136 17.05 -9.72 -0.27
N THR A 137 16.23 -8.78 -0.72
CA THR A 137 15.95 -7.52 0.00
C THR A 137 14.66 -7.59 0.84
N GLY A 138 14.01 -8.76 0.90
CA GLY A 138 12.72 -8.96 1.53
C GLY A 138 11.55 -8.74 0.55
N THR A 139 10.49 -9.52 0.73
CA THR A 139 9.21 -9.36 0.05
C THR A 139 8.34 -8.29 0.73
N VAL A 140 7.24 -7.88 0.09
CA VAL A 140 6.21 -7.04 0.73
C VAL A 140 5.61 -7.76 1.94
N THR A 141 5.42 -9.09 1.83
CA THR A 141 4.99 -9.94 2.93
C THR A 141 5.94 -9.85 4.12
N ASP A 142 7.25 -10.02 3.87
CA ASP A 142 8.28 -9.92 4.92
C ASP A 142 8.25 -8.55 5.59
N PHE A 143 8.20 -7.48 4.80
CA PHE A 143 8.19 -6.10 5.30
C PHE A 143 7.01 -5.83 6.25
N TYR A 144 5.78 -6.17 5.83
CA TYR A 144 4.60 -5.93 6.66
C TYR A 144 4.54 -6.87 7.86
N ASN A 145 4.99 -8.12 7.71
CA ASN A 145 5.09 -9.04 8.85
C ASN A 145 6.09 -8.51 9.90
N GLU A 146 7.28 -8.08 9.47
CA GLU A 146 8.32 -7.57 10.36
C GLU A 146 7.89 -6.26 11.05
N THR A 147 7.48 -5.26 10.27
CA THR A 147 7.17 -3.91 10.79
C THR A 147 5.90 -3.88 11.64
N SER A 148 4.97 -4.81 11.44
CA SER A 148 3.78 -4.97 12.27
C SER A 148 4.00 -5.90 13.48
N HIS A 149 5.20 -6.44 13.67
CA HIS A 149 5.51 -7.47 14.68
C HIS A 149 4.62 -8.72 14.57
N GLY A 150 4.33 -9.15 13.34
CA GLY A 150 3.52 -10.33 13.03
C GLY A 150 2.01 -10.10 13.09
N ASN A 151 1.55 -8.87 13.34
CA ASN A 151 0.12 -8.57 13.38
C ASN A 151 -0.53 -8.59 11.99
N ILE A 152 0.20 -8.12 10.97
CA ILE A 152 -0.28 -8.00 9.59
C ILE A 152 0.49 -8.99 8.71
N ASN A 153 -0.26 -9.80 7.96
CA ASN A 153 0.26 -10.63 6.88
C ASN A 153 -0.24 -10.06 5.54
N LEU A 154 0.47 -9.09 4.96
CA LEU A 154 0.09 -8.55 3.65
C LEU A 154 0.66 -9.43 2.54
N THR A 155 -0.19 -10.01 1.73
CA THR A 155 0.20 -10.88 0.61
C THR A 155 -0.74 -10.67 -0.57
N GLY A 156 -0.50 -11.35 -1.68
CA GLY A 156 -1.26 -11.11 -2.90
C GLY A 156 -0.98 -12.11 -4.00
N THR A 157 -1.70 -11.93 -5.10
CA THR A 157 -1.51 -12.70 -6.33
C THR A 157 -1.24 -11.75 -7.48
N VAL A 158 -0.20 -12.03 -8.25
CA VAL A 158 0.11 -11.31 -9.50
C VAL A 158 -0.59 -11.97 -10.67
N PHE A 159 -1.38 -11.18 -11.40
CA PHE A 159 -2.14 -11.59 -12.57
C PHE A 159 -1.61 -10.90 -13.84
N GLY A 160 -1.67 -11.62 -14.95
CA GLY A 160 -1.34 -11.14 -16.28
C GLY A 160 -2.05 -11.99 -17.34
N ASN A 161 -1.49 -12.06 -18.54
CA ASN A 161 -1.97 -12.96 -19.58
C ASN A 161 -1.19 -14.28 -19.53
N GLY A 162 -1.66 -15.21 -18.69
CA GLY A 162 -0.95 -16.46 -18.41
C GLY A 162 0.38 -16.20 -17.70
N ALA A 163 1.50 -16.57 -18.34
CA ALA A 163 2.84 -16.38 -17.77
C ALA A 163 3.45 -14.98 -18.02
N GLY A 164 2.83 -14.18 -18.89
CA GLY A 164 3.31 -12.86 -19.31
C GLY A 164 2.39 -11.72 -18.91
N LEU A 165 2.81 -10.49 -19.22
CA LEU A 165 2.05 -9.26 -18.93
C LEU A 165 0.82 -9.13 -19.84
N PHE A 166 -0.25 -8.55 -19.31
CA PHE A 166 -1.44 -8.23 -20.10
C PHE A 166 -1.16 -7.05 -21.05
N GLN A 167 -1.27 -7.24 -22.36
CA GLN A 167 -1.01 -6.18 -23.33
C GLN A 167 -2.26 -5.33 -23.57
N VAL A 168 -2.19 -4.05 -23.24
CA VAL A 168 -3.22 -3.06 -23.58
C VAL A 168 -3.09 -2.60 -25.04
N SER A 169 -4.13 -1.97 -25.57
CA SER A 169 -4.26 -1.70 -27.00
C SER A 169 -3.36 -0.58 -27.54
N GLN A 170 -3.01 0.41 -26.73
CA GLN A 170 -2.27 1.60 -27.16
C GLN A 170 -0.83 1.64 -26.64
N THR A 171 -0.05 2.60 -27.14
CA THR A 171 1.32 2.84 -26.73
C THR A 171 1.38 3.55 -25.38
N ASP A 172 2.53 3.47 -24.70
CA ASP A 172 2.88 4.25 -23.50
C ASP A 172 2.38 5.72 -23.54
N THR A 173 2.81 6.44 -24.57
CA THR A 173 2.55 7.85 -24.87
C THR A 173 1.08 8.19 -24.97
N TYR A 174 0.22 7.24 -25.37
CA TYR A 174 -1.23 7.44 -25.38
C TYR A 174 -1.78 7.55 -23.96
N TYR A 175 -1.35 6.67 -23.05
CA TYR A 175 -1.81 6.65 -21.67
C TYR A 175 -1.18 7.77 -20.83
N GLU A 176 0.06 8.11 -21.12
CA GLU A 176 0.82 9.15 -20.43
C GLU A 176 0.36 10.57 -20.75
N GLY A 177 -0.11 10.79 -21.98
CA GLY A 177 -0.52 12.11 -22.48
C GLY A 177 0.67 12.97 -22.93
N SER A 178 0.46 14.29 -22.96
CA SER A 178 1.50 15.24 -23.38
C SER A 178 2.73 15.20 -22.45
N PRO A 179 3.94 15.63 -22.87
CA PRO A 179 5.10 15.72 -21.98
C PRO A 179 4.79 16.50 -20.69
N GLY A 180 5.20 15.95 -19.54
CA GLY A 180 4.87 16.50 -18.21
C GLY A 180 3.46 16.19 -17.69
N CYS A 181 2.67 15.42 -18.45
CA CYS A 181 1.35 14.94 -18.02
C CYS A 181 1.47 13.67 -17.17
N ASN A 182 2.41 12.77 -17.54
CA ASN A 182 2.78 11.54 -16.83
C ASN A 182 1.59 10.69 -16.36
N GLY A 183 0.49 10.67 -17.10
CA GLY A 183 -0.69 9.87 -16.75
C GLY A 183 -1.56 10.44 -15.62
N LEU A 184 -1.36 11.68 -15.18
CA LEU A 184 -1.98 12.16 -13.93
C LEU A 184 -3.24 13.02 -14.12
N ASN A 185 -3.43 13.64 -15.28
CA ASN A 185 -4.56 14.54 -15.49
C ASN A 185 -5.07 14.50 -16.94
N SER A 186 -6.36 14.21 -17.11
CA SER A 186 -7.01 14.16 -18.43
C SER A 186 -6.98 15.50 -19.17
N ALA A 187 -6.85 16.62 -18.46
CA ALA A 187 -6.73 17.95 -19.06
C ALA A 187 -5.48 18.14 -19.95
N CYS A 188 -4.39 17.39 -19.69
CA CYS A 188 -3.19 17.38 -20.54
C CYS A 188 -3.11 16.16 -21.47
N GLY A 189 -4.21 15.40 -21.58
CA GLY A 189 -4.35 14.27 -22.49
C GLY A 189 -4.03 12.90 -21.89
N ALA A 190 -3.77 12.79 -20.58
CA ALA A 190 -3.55 11.49 -19.94
C ALA A 190 -4.78 10.58 -20.09
N ARG A 191 -4.53 9.31 -20.39
CA ARG A 191 -5.54 8.24 -20.53
C ARG A 191 -5.30 7.08 -19.56
N THR A 192 -4.66 7.29 -18.41
CA THR A 192 -4.44 6.22 -17.43
C THR A 192 -5.72 5.49 -17.02
N GLY A 193 -6.87 6.20 -16.94
CA GLY A 193 -8.16 5.54 -16.73
C GLY A 193 -8.50 4.45 -17.75
N GLU A 194 -8.10 4.62 -19.02
CA GLU A 194 -8.28 3.63 -20.08
C GLU A 194 -7.32 2.44 -19.91
N PHE A 195 -6.06 2.69 -19.51
CA PHE A 195 -5.11 1.63 -19.15
C PHE A 195 -5.67 0.71 -18.05
N LEU A 196 -6.17 1.31 -16.97
CA LEU A 196 -6.77 0.57 -15.85
C LEU A 196 -8.01 -0.22 -16.31
N GLN A 197 -8.88 0.40 -17.11
CA GLN A 197 -10.10 -0.22 -17.61
C GLN A 197 -9.82 -1.41 -18.52
N GLU A 198 -8.86 -1.30 -19.44
CA GLU A 198 -8.48 -2.40 -20.33
C GLU A 198 -7.95 -3.60 -19.55
N MET A 199 -7.12 -3.36 -18.54
CA MET A 199 -6.60 -4.42 -17.67
C MET A 199 -7.71 -5.09 -16.86
N LEU A 200 -8.58 -4.30 -16.22
CA LEU A 200 -9.72 -4.82 -15.46
C LEU A 200 -10.65 -5.66 -16.35
N ASN A 201 -11.04 -5.14 -17.53
CA ASN A 201 -11.84 -5.89 -18.50
C ASN A 201 -11.17 -7.18 -18.97
N GLY A 202 -9.85 -7.15 -19.12
CA GLY A 202 -9.06 -8.30 -19.53
C GLY A 202 -8.97 -9.41 -18.48
N THR A 203 -9.07 -9.06 -17.20
CA THR A 203 -8.88 -10.00 -16.09
C THR A 203 -10.17 -10.42 -15.40
N ASP A 204 -11.23 -9.60 -15.47
CA ASP A 204 -12.52 -9.82 -14.79
C ASP A 204 -13.13 -11.20 -15.04
N GLY A 205 -13.00 -11.75 -16.25
CA GLY A 205 -13.50 -13.10 -16.54
C GLY A 205 -12.74 -14.26 -15.88
N THR A 206 -11.63 -13.99 -15.18
CA THR A 206 -10.71 -15.01 -14.65
C THR A 206 -10.23 -14.76 -13.22
N VAL A 207 -10.17 -13.49 -12.80
CA VAL A 207 -9.81 -13.09 -11.44
C VAL A 207 -11.08 -12.99 -10.63
N ASP A 208 -11.20 -13.82 -9.60
CA ASP A 208 -12.25 -13.69 -8.60
C ASP A 208 -11.93 -12.51 -7.68
N PHE A 209 -12.52 -11.35 -7.96
CA PHE A 209 -12.25 -10.13 -7.18
C PHE A 209 -12.89 -10.17 -5.79
N SER A 210 -13.83 -11.08 -5.54
CA SER A 210 -14.47 -11.21 -4.22
C SER A 210 -13.49 -11.65 -3.12
N GLN A 211 -12.36 -12.24 -3.49
CA GLN A 211 -11.30 -12.63 -2.55
C GLN A 211 -10.54 -11.45 -1.95
N TYR A 212 -10.76 -10.24 -2.46
CA TYR A 212 -9.97 -9.05 -2.11
C TYR A 212 -10.82 -7.92 -1.50
N ASP A 213 -12.07 -8.19 -1.13
CA ASP A 213 -12.93 -7.35 -0.31
C ASP A 213 -12.86 -7.88 1.13
N ASN A 214 -11.85 -7.45 1.91
CA ASN A 214 -11.50 -8.07 3.19
C ASN A 214 -11.19 -7.03 4.31
N ASP A 215 -11.92 -5.92 4.34
CA ASP A 215 -11.80 -4.86 5.35
C ASP A 215 -12.75 -5.02 6.57
N GLY A 216 -13.61 -6.05 6.51
CA GLY A 216 -14.48 -6.53 7.56
C GLY A 216 -13.74 -7.01 8.82
N PRO A 217 -14.27 -6.75 10.02
CA PRO A 217 -13.76 -7.30 11.28
C PRO A 217 -13.59 -8.82 11.36
N ASP A 218 -14.37 -9.61 10.61
CA ASP A 218 -14.32 -11.07 10.69
C ASP A 218 -13.14 -11.70 9.93
N GLY A 219 -12.51 -10.93 9.04
CA GLY A 219 -11.34 -11.32 8.26
C GLY A 219 -11.63 -12.33 7.13
N PHE A 220 -12.90 -12.61 6.84
CA PHE A 220 -13.31 -13.42 5.70
C PHE A 220 -13.65 -12.50 4.53
N PRO A 221 -13.07 -12.67 3.33
CA PRO A 221 -13.42 -11.82 2.21
C PRO A 221 -14.88 -11.98 1.76
N ASN A 222 -15.47 -10.88 1.26
CA ASN A 222 -16.83 -10.81 0.72
C ASN A 222 -17.88 -11.44 1.65
N SER A 223 -17.87 -11.00 2.90
CA SER A 223 -18.76 -11.40 3.98
C SER A 223 -19.79 -10.31 4.30
N GLY A 224 -20.57 -10.50 5.37
CA GLY A 224 -21.60 -9.56 5.80
C GLY A 224 -21.09 -8.26 6.43
N ASP A 225 -19.80 -8.16 6.73
CA ASP A 225 -19.19 -6.97 7.33
C ASP A 225 -18.22 -6.21 6.42
N ASP A 226 -18.02 -6.69 5.19
CA ASP A 226 -17.27 -6.03 4.12
C ASP A 226 -18.11 -5.01 3.34
N ASP A 227 -17.45 -4.08 2.62
CA ASP A 227 -18.10 -2.93 1.97
C ASP A 227 -18.49 -3.16 0.49
N GLY A 228 -18.19 -4.33 -0.06
CA GLY A 228 -18.51 -4.72 -1.44
C GLY A 228 -17.53 -4.16 -2.46
N PHE A 229 -16.32 -3.76 -2.04
CA PHE A 229 -15.26 -3.29 -2.90
C PHE A 229 -13.96 -4.06 -2.66
N VAL A 230 -13.22 -4.29 -3.73
CA VAL A 230 -11.82 -4.68 -3.58
C VAL A 230 -11.09 -3.61 -2.78
N ASP A 231 -10.38 -4.01 -1.72
CA ASP A 231 -9.67 -3.14 -0.79
C ASP A 231 -8.82 -2.12 -1.55
N PHE A 232 -7.99 -2.60 -2.48
CA PHE A 232 -7.51 -1.85 -3.64
C PHE A 232 -6.88 -2.81 -4.67
N VAL A 233 -6.80 -2.38 -5.93
CA VAL A 233 -6.06 -3.10 -6.97
C VAL A 233 -4.70 -2.44 -7.20
N ALA A 234 -3.63 -3.23 -7.20
CA ALA A 234 -2.31 -2.75 -7.58
C ALA A 234 -2.05 -2.98 -9.07
N PHE A 235 -1.80 -1.92 -9.82
CA PHE A 235 -1.43 -2.00 -11.22
C PHE A 235 0.07 -1.81 -11.38
N VAL A 236 0.70 -2.59 -12.25
CA VAL A 236 2.11 -2.41 -12.61
C VAL A 236 2.31 -2.29 -14.12
N HIS A 237 3.18 -1.37 -14.54
CA HIS A 237 3.49 -1.10 -15.95
C HIS A 237 4.98 -1.34 -16.25
N PRO A 238 5.38 -1.64 -17.50
CA PRO A 238 6.63 -2.35 -17.80
C PRO A 238 7.88 -1.46 -17.91
N GLU A 239 7.83 -0.24 -17.39
CA GLU A 239 8.84 0.79 -17.64
C GLU A 239 9.31 1.45 -16.35
N LEU A 240 10.23 2.42 -16.47
CA LEU A 240 10.56 3.36 -15.40
C LEU A 240 9.37 4.28 -15.10
N GLY A 241 9.16 4.63 -13.84
CA GLY A 241 8.14 5.61 -13.47
C GLY A 241 8.61 7.06 -13.74
N GLY A 242 7.64 7.96 -13.93
CA GLY A 242 7.90 9.39 -14.09
C GLY A 242 8.71 10.00 -12.94
N GLU A 243 8.58 9.44 -11.73
CA GLU A 243 9.34 9.81 -10.54
C GLU A 243 10.87 9.62 -10.69
N CYS A 244 11.30 8.87 -11.70
CA CYS A 244 12.69 8.69 -12.08
C CYS A 244 13.23 9.78 -13.03
N GLY A 245 12.39 10.74 -13.43
CA GLY A 245 12.73 11.83 -14.36
C GLY A 245 12.39 11.53 -15.83
N THR A 246 11.48 10.59 -16.08
CA THR A 246 10.99 10.25 -17.43
C THR A 246 9.64 10.94 -17.71
N ASN A 247 9.14 10.83 -18.95
CA ASN A 247 7.77 11.24 -19.28
C ASN A 247 6.74 10.14 -18.99
N ASN A 248 7.20 9.01 -18.45
CA ASN A 248 6.38 7.82 -18.31
C ASN A 248 5.34 8.00 -17.21
N LEU A 249 4.43 7.02 -17.08
CA LEU A 249 3.41 7.05 -16.02
C LEU A 249 4.05 7.33 -14.65
N TRP A 250 3.49 8.31 -13.94
CA TRP A 250 3.96 8.68 -12.61
C TRP A 250 3.31 7.79 -11.56
N SER A 251 4.13 7.19 -10.69
CA SER A 251 3.68 6.41 -9.54
C SER A 251 2.68 7.13 -8.64
N HIS A 252 1.45 6.62 -8.54
CA HIS A 252 0.43 7.21 -7.67
C HIS A 252 -0.59 6.19 -7.15
N ARG A 253 -1.32 6.58 -6.11
CA ARG A 253 -2.58 5.94 -5.73
C ARG A 253 -3.71 6.87 -6.05
N TRP A 254 -4.89 6.37 -6.40
CA TRP A 254 -6.10 7.18 -6.49
C TRP A 254 -7.33 6.26 -6.51
N VAL A 255 -8.40 6.72 -7.13
CA VAL A 255 -9.67 6.00 -7.28
C VAL A 255 -10.11 5.98 -8.74
N TYR A 256 -10.68 4.87 -9.18
CA TYR A 256 -11.14 4.63 -10.55
C TYR A 256 -12.22 5.64 -10.97
N GLU A 257 -13.10 6.03 -10.03
CA GLU A 257 -14.10 7.08 -10.20
C GLU A 257 -13.48 8.43 -10.60
N GLY A 258 -12.23 8.67 -10.22
CA GLY A 258 -11.49 9.86 -10.61
C GLY A 258 -11.36 10.02 -12.12
N TRP A 259 -11.41 8.90 -12.85
CA TRP A 259 -11.36 8.82 -14.31
C TRP A 259 -12.75 8.67 -14.94
N TRP A 260 -13.61 7.83 -14.35
CA TRP A 260 -14.85 7.36 -14.99
C TRP A 260 -16.14 7.85 -14.35
N GLY A 261 -16.07 8.54 -13.21
CA GLY A 261 -17.23 9.03 -12.46
C GLY A 261 -17.96 7.96 -11.64
N SER A 262 -17.70 6.68 -11.88
CA SER A 262 -18.20 5.54 -11.09
C SER A 262 -17.13 4.47 -10.94
N ALA A 263 -17.25 3.63 -9.91
CA ALA A 263 -16.37 2.48 -9.70
C ALA A 263 -16.50 1.50 -10.87
N TYR A 264 -15.48 0.68 -11.08
CA TYR A 264 -15.57 -0.47 -11.97
C TYR A 264 -16.42 -1.55 -11.31
N THR A 265 -17.32 -2.19 -12.05
CA THR A 265 -18.16 -3.29 -11.56
C THR A 265 -17.62 -4.59 -12.15
N THR A 266 -17.26 -5.54 -11.30
CA THR A 266 -16.77 -6.86 -11.70
C THR A 266 -17.95 -7.80 -12.01
N ASN A 267 -17.67 -9.02 -12.43
CA ASN A 267 -18.68 -10.07 -12.59
C ASN A 267 -18.87 -10.95 -11.33
N ASP A 268 -18.17 -10.65 -10.24
CA ASP A 268 -18.19 -11.43 -9.00
C ASP A 268 -19.32 -10.96 -8.07
N PRO A 269 -20.23 -11.84 -7.62
CA PRO A 269 -21.32 -11.45 -6.72
C PRO A 269 -20.83 -10.93 -5.37
N ALA A 270 -21.35 -9.78 -4.93
CA ALA A 270 -21.10 -9.25 -3.60
C ALA A 270 -22.10 -9.81 -2.58
N PHE A 271 -21.66 -10.05 -1.33
CA PHE A 271 -22.49 -10.56 -0.25
C PHE A 271 -23.68 -9.64 0.05
N GLY A 272 -23.44 -8.32 0.08
CA GLY A 272 -24.47 -7.29 0.25
C GLY A 272 -25.46 -7.17 -0.91
N GLY A 273 -25.32 -7.99 -1.96
CA GLY A 273 -26.09 -7.94 -3.20
C GLY A 273 -25.42 -7.09 -4.28
N GLY A 274 -25.71 -7.41 -5.54
CA GLY A 274 -25.03 -6.82 -6.69
C GLY A 274 -23.70 -7.53 -6.96
N PHE A 275 -22.68 -6.76 -7.36
CA PHE A 275 -21.36 -7.26 -7.73
C PHE A 275 -20.27 -6.48 -7.00
N ILE A 276 -19.12 -7.13 -6.80
CA ILE A 276 -17.91 -6.51 -6.27
C ILE A 276 -17.50 -5.36 -7.18
N ARG A 277 -16.91 -4.33 -6.58
CA ARG A 277 -16.48 -3.13 -7.30
C ARG A 277 -15.02 -2.81 -7.04
N VAL A 278 -14.38 -2.17 -8.01
CA VAL A 278 -13.03 -1.62 -7.86
C VAL A 278 -13.09 -0.10 -7.86
N SER A 279 -12.68 0.49 -6.76
CA SER A 279 -12.50 1.95 -6.57
C SER A 279 -11.02 2.25 -6.45
N ASP A 280 -10.43 1.84 -5.34
CA ASP A 280 -9.10 2.27 -4.95
C ASP A 280 -8.03 1.51 -5.75
N TYR A 281 -7.01 2.23 -6.21
CA TYR A 281 -5.91 1.61 -6.94
C TYR A 281 -4.56 2.27 -6.63
N THR A 282 -3.51 1.46 -6.79
CA THR A 282 -2.14 1.95 -6.97
C THR A 282 -1.68 1.68 -8.39
N ILE A 283 -0.78 2.49 -8.92
CA ILE A 283 -0.06 2.19 -10.15
C ILE A 283 1.42 2.46 -9.95
N GLN A 284 2.26 1.48 -10.25
CA GLN A 284 3.72 1.52 -10.03
C GLN A 284 4.48 1.01 -11.27
N PRO A 285 5.73 1.44 -11.50
CA PRO A 285 6.59 0.87 -12.51
C PRO A 285 7.10 -0.52 -12.09
N LEU A 286 7.38 -1.38 -13.07
CA LEU A 286 8.12 -2.63 -12.88
C LEU A 286 9.63 -2.42 -12.85
N ILE A 287 10.11 -1.26 -13.32
CA ILE A 287 11.54 -0.96 -13.36
C ILE A 287 11.79 0.21 -12.40
N SER A 288 12.56 -0.03 -11.35
CA SER A 288 12.96 1.00 -10.40
C SER A 288 13.93 2.00 -11.04
N CYS A 289 14.14 3.16 -10.41
CA CYS A 289 15.01 4.22 -10.95
C CYS A 289 16.49 3.83 -11.12
N ASN A 290 16.91 2.64 -10.68
CA ASN A 290 18.25 2.09 -10.97
C ASN A 290 18.32 1.33 -12.31
N GLY A 291 17.17 1.09 -12.97
CA GLY A 291 17.04 0.47 -14.28
C GLY A 291 17.09 -1.06 -14.29
N THR A 292 17.19 -1.73 -13.14
CA THR A 292 17.46 -3.19 -13.08
C THR A 292 16.66 -3.96 -12.04
N SER A 293 16.06 -3.30 -11.05
CA SER A 293 15.24 -3.97 -10.03
C SER A 293 13.75 -3.68 -10.22
N ILE A 294 12.93 -4.61 -9.71
CA ILE A 294 11.54 -4.34 -9.33
C ILE A 294 11.54 -3.50 -8.04
#